data_AF-A0A1F8H935-F1
#
_entry.id   AF-A0A1F8H935-F1
#
_cell.length_a   1.000
_cell.length_b   1.000
_cell.length_c   1.000
_cell.angle_alpha   90.00
_cell.angle_beta   90.00
_cell.angle_gamma   90.00
#
_symmetry.space_group_name_H-M   'P 1'
#
loop_
_entity.id
_entity.type
_entity.pdbx_description
1 polymer ?
#
loop_
_entity_poly.entity_id
_entity_poly.type
_entity_poly.pdbx_seq_one_letter_code
_entity_poly.pdbx_strand_id
1 'polypeptide(L)'
;MIELHYVELFEIDRNEQQKKIATFRLLDEDGSVVEIEGDHHHPIIEGVMGEGIFDYKYARPGKLYPYDGMNFLENLKYHFRSGYLLATDVEKQVIDN
;
A
#
# COMPACT_ATOMS: atom_id res chain seq x y z
N MET A 1 -1.27 -3.89 23.08
CA MET A 1 -0.69 -2.82 22.25
C MET A 1 -0.43 -3.45 20.90
N ILE A 2 -1.13 -2.97 19.88
CA ILE A 2 -1.04 -3.50 18.52
C ILE A 2 -0.11 -2.59 17.74
N GLU A 3 0.89 -3.16 17.07
CA GLU A 3 1.66 -2.41 16.08
C GLU A 3 0.90 -2.39 14.75
N LEU A 4 0.55 -1.21 14.28
CA LEU A 4 0.02 -0.97 12.95
C LEU A 4 1.14 -0.41 12.07
N HIS A 5 1.37 -1.08 10.94
CA HIS A 5 2.19 -0.56 9.85
C HIS A 5 1.27 -0.16 8.70
N TYR A 6 1.48 1.02 8.11
CA TYR A 6 0.63 1.46 7.01
C TYR A 6 1.35 2.30 5.96
N VAL A 7 0.76 2.32 4.77
CA VAL A 7 1.15 3.19 3.64
C VAL A 7 -0.10 3.89 3.13
N GLU A 8 -0.02 5.19 2.95
CA GLU A 8 -1.08 5.97 2.33
C GLU A 8 -0.79 6.18 0.84
N LEU A 9 -1.82 6.00 0.01
CA LEU A 9 -1.76 6.25 -1.43
C LEU A 9 -2.58 7.48 -1.78
N PHE A 10 -1.92 8.41 -2.45
CA PHE A 10 -2.50 9.65 -2.94
C PHE A 10 -2.52 9.66 -4.46
N GLU A 11 -3.57 10.27 -5.01
CA GLU A 11 -3.70 10.62 -6.42
C GLU A 11 -3.70 12.15 -6.56
N ILE A 12 -2.98 12.66 -7.56
CA ILE A 12 -3.01 14.08 -7.94
C ILE A 12 -4.14 14.27 -8.96
N ASP A 13 -5.13 15.08 -8.61
CA ASP A 13 -6.26 15.37 -9.49
C ASP A 13 -5.90 16.40 -10.58
N ARG A 14 -6.90 16.72 -11.43
CA ARG A 14 -6.73 17.69 -12.53
C ARG A 14 -6.44 19.13 -12.08
N ASN A 15 -6.65 19.43 -10.80
CA ASN A 15 -6.41 20.73 -10.19
C ASN A 15 -5.12 20.74 -9.35
N GLU A 16 -4.24 19.74 -9.54
CA GLU A 16 -2.99 19.56 -8.78
C GLU A 16 -3.22 19.33 -7.27
N GLN A 17 -4.44 18.92 -6.88
CA GLN A 17 -4.76 18.60 -5.49
C GLN A 17 -4.46 17.14 -5.20
N GLN A 18 -3.77 16.89 -4.10
CA GLN A 18 -3.56 15.52 -3.61
C GLN A 18 -4.80 15.04 -2.86
N LYS A 19 -5.34 13.90 -3.29
CA LYS A 19 -6.43 13.21 -2.64
C LYS A 19 -5.96 11.84 -2.19
N LYS A 20 -6.15 11.50 -0.91
CA LYS A 20 -5.95 10.13 -0.44
C LYS A 20 -7.01 9.20 -1.05
N ILE A 21 -6.56 8.14 -1.71
CA ILE A 21 -7.45 7.15 -2.36
C ILE A 21 -7.47 5.81 -1.63
N ALA A 22 -6.39 5.46 -0.92
CA ALA A 22 -6.35 4.26 -0.10
C ALA A 22 -5.34 4.36 1.05
N THR A 23 -5.54 3.54 2.08
CA THR A 23 -4.58 3.22 3.13
C THR A 23 -4.39 1.71 3.15
N PHE A 24 -3.15 1.25 2.95
CA PHE A 24 -2.74 -0.14 3.06
C PHE A 24 -2.26 -0.38 4.50
N ARG A 25 -2.76 -1.39 5.19
CA ARG A 25 -2.53 -1.62 6.64
C ARG A 25 -2.11 -3.04 6.92
N LEU A 26 -1.21 -3.20 7.87
CA LEU A 26 -0.77 -4.49 8.39
C LEU A 26 -0.77 -4.40 9.92
N LEU A 27 -1.64 -5.19 10.56
CA LEU A 27 -1.71 -5.32 12.01
C LEU A 27 -0.85 -6.50 12.45
N ASP A 28 0.07 -6.26 13.39
CA ASP A 28 1.03 -7.27 13.85
C ASP A 28 0.42 -8.32 14.81
N GLU A 29 -0.89 -8.20 15.15
CA GLU A 29 -1.57 -9.12 16.06
C GLU A 29 -2.09 -10.41 15.41
N ASP A 30 -2.58 -10.37 14.15
CA ASP A 30 -3.42 -11.46 13.62
C ASP A 30 -3.18 -11.88 12.16
N GLY A 31 -2.33 -11.18 11.38
CA GLY A 31 -2.23 -11.52 9.97
C GLY A 31 -1.05 -10.94 9.23
N SER A 32 -0.36 -11.80 8.49
CA SER A 32 0.64 -11.42 7.49
C SER A 32 0.04 -10.76 6.25
N VAL A 33 -1.25 -10.41 6.26
CA VAL A 33 -1.99 -9.93 5.08
C VAL A 33 -2.25 -8.44 5.22
N VAL A 34 -1.90 -7.69 4.18
CA VAL A 34 -2.20 -6.27 4.08
C VAL A 34 -3.68 -6.08 3.77
N GLU A 35 -4.37 -5.37 4.65
CA GLU A 35 -5.73 -4.87 4.43
C GLU A 35 -5.68 -3.54 3.69
N ILE A 36 -6.70 -3.28 2.88
CA ILE A 36 -6.80 -2.04 2.11
C ILE A 36 -8.09 -1.35 2.54
N GLU A 37 -7.97 -0.13 3.03
CA GLU A 37 -9.12 0.75 3.25
C GLU A 37 -9.13 1.85 2.19
N GLY A 38 -10.29 2.06 1.56
CA GLY A 38 -10.45 3.09 0.53
C GLY A 38 -11.47 2.69 -0.53
N ASP A 39 -11.32 3.28 -1.72
CA ASP A 39 -12.16 2.93 -2.86
C ASP A 39 -11.64 1.66 -3.56
N HIS A 40 -12.25 0.51 -3.24
CA HIS A 40 -11.88 -0.78 -3.84
C HIS A 40 -12.21 -0.89 -5.33
N HIS A 41 -13.07 -0.03 -5.88
CA HIS A 41 -13.37 0.00 -7.31
C HIS A 41 -12.44 0.94 -8.08
N HIS A 42 -11.53 1.61 -7.38
CA HIS A 42 -10.53 2.44 -8.02
C HIS A 42 -9.61 1.52 -8.86
N PRO A 43 -9.42 1.77 -10.18
CA PRO A 43 -8.73 0.84 -11.06
C PRO A 43 -7.31 0.45 -10.60
N ILE A 44 -6.63 1.39 -9.95
CA ILE A 44 -5.32 1.16 -9.35
C ILE A 44 -5.38 0.14 -8.19
N ILE A 45 -6.41 0.22 -7.35
CA ILE A 45 -6.59 -0.69 -6.22
C ILE A 45 -7.00 -2.08 -6.72
N GLU A 46 -7.93 -2.15 -7.68
CA GLU A 46 -8.30 -3.41 -8.35
C GLU A 46 -7.08 -4.10 -8.98
N GLY A 47 -6.26 -3.34 -9.72
CA GLY A 47 -5.04 -3.85 -10.35
C GLY A 47 -4.03 -4.39 -9.32
N VAL A 48 -3.83 -3.67 -8.22
CA VAL A 48 -2.94 -4.14 -7.14
C VAL A 48 -3.47 -5.41 -6.46
N MET A 49 -4.78 -5.50 -6.23
CA MET A 49 -5.40 -6.68 -5.61
C MET A 49 -5.41 -7.90 -6.53
N GLY A 50 -5.62 -7.70 -7.85
CA GLY A 50 -5.74 -8.78 -8.82
C GLY A 50 -4.42 -9.22 -9.46
N GLU A 51 -3.56 -8.26 -9.85
CA GLU A 51 -2.34 -8.52 -10.62
C GLU A 51 -1.06 -8.49 -9.77
N GLY A 52 -1.12 -7.90 -8.59
CA GLY A 52 0.04 -7.70 -7.72
C GLY A 52 1.05 -6.70 -8.26
N ILE A 53 2.01 -6.33 -7.40
CA ILE A 53 3.07 -5.37 -7.69
C ILE A 53 4.40 -6.08 -7.90
N PHE A 54 5.37 -5.43 -8.55
CA PHE A 54 6.72 -6.01 -8.67
C PHE A 54 7.52 -5.83 -7.39
N ASP A 55 8.41 -6.79 -7.09
CA ASP A 55 9.42 -6.65 -6.02
C ASP A 55 10.58 -5.75 -6.50
N TYR A 56 10.33 -4.44 -6.43
CA TYR A 56 11.32 -3.41 -6.77
C TYR A 56 12.44 -3.30 -5.74
N LYS A 57 12.16 -3.58 -4.46
CA LYS A 57 13.14 -3.45 -3.37
C LYS A 57 14.30 -4.42 -3.54
N TYR A 58 14.02 -5.68 -3.90
CA TYR A 58 15.05 -6.70 -4.09
C TYR A 58 15.31 -7.06 -5.56
N ALA A 59 14.61 -6.43 -6.50
CA ALA A 59 14.69 -6.69 -7.95
C ALA A 59 14.53 -8.19 -8.29
N ARG A 60 13.68 -8.90 -7.53
CA ARG A 60 13.43 -10.33 -7.74
C ARG A 60 12.37 -10.54 -8.82
N PRO A 61 12.48 -11.60 -9.63
CA PRO A 61 11.41 -11.97 -10.53
C PRO A 61 10.19 -12.40 -9.70
N GLY A 62 9.02 -11.88 -10.03
CA GLY A 62 7.76 -12.23 -9.37
C GLY A 62 6.88 -11.03 -9.07
N LYS A 63 5.69 -11.34 -8.56
CA LYS A 63 4.70 -10.37 -8.08
C LYS A 63 4.53 -10.54 -6.58
N LEU A 64 4.33 -9.43 -5.89
CA LEU A 64 3.93 -9.35 -4.50
C LEU A 64 2.44 -9.01 -4.45
N TYR A 65 1.75 -9.64 -3.51
CA TYR A 65 0.33 -9.51 -3.26
C TYR A 65 0.10 -9.10 -1.81
N PRO A 66 -1.13 -8.66 -1.46
CA PRO A 66 -1.42 -8.26 -0.08
C PRO A 66 -1.07 -9.33 0.97
N TYR A 67 -1.20 -10.62 0.64
CA TYR A 67 -0.83 -11.73 1.54
C TYR A 67 0.68 -11.90 1.78
N ASP A 68 1.54 -11.19 1.03
CA ASP A 68 2.99 -11.15 1.24
C ASP A 68 3.39 -10.12 2.33
N GLY A 69 2.42 -9.45 2.94
CA GLY A 69 2.59 -8.67 4.17
C GLY A 69 3.55 -7.51 4.03
N MET A 70 4.51 -7.43 4.94
CA MET A 70 5.47 -6.33 5.00
C MET A 70 6.24 -6.15 3.69
N ASN A 71 6.59 -7.24 2.99
CA ASN A 71 7.32 -7.14 1.72
C ASN A 71 6.50 -6.40 0.66
N PHE A 72 5.18 -6.66 0.61
CA PHE A 72 4.27 -5.95 -0.26
C PHE A 72 4.17 -4.47 0.15
N LEU A 73 3.95 -4.21 1.45
CA LEU A 73 3.78 -2.86 2.00
C LEU A 73 4.99 -1.96 1.70
N GLU A 74 6.21 -2.47 1.91
CA GLU A 74 7.46 -1.74 1.64
C GLU A 74 7.71 -1.46 0.16
N ASN A 75 7.11 -2.25 -0.74
CA ASN A 75 7.29 -2.10 -2.19
C ASN A 75 6.33 -1.07 -2.83
N LEU A 76 5.25 -0.69 -2.15
CA LEU A 76 4.24 0.24 -2.67
C LEU A 76 4.84 1.59 -3.08
N LYS A 77 5.78 2.13 -2.30
CA LYS A 77 6.47 3.40 -2.61
C LYS A 77 7.27 3.39 -3.90
N TYR A 78 7.79 2.22 -4.29
CA TYR A 78 8.53 2.07 -5.55
C TYR A 78 7.59 1.83 -6.72
N HIS A 79 6.50 1.08 -6.46
CA HIS A 79 5.47 0.82 -7.44
C HIS A 79 4.74 2.11 -7.86
N PHE A 80 4.36 2.94 -6.90
CA PHE A 80 3.63 4.19 -7.11
C PHE A 80 4.54 5.42 -7.17
N ARG A 81 5.66 5.32 -7.90
CA ARG A 81 6.59 6.45 -8.07
C ARG A 81 6.28 7.34 -9.30
N SER A 82 5.16 7.09 -9.97
CA SER A 82 4.75 7.83 -11.18
C SER A 82 4.09 9.17 -10.84
N GLY A 83 4.25 10.20 -11.67
CA GLY A 83 3.89 11.59 -11.33
C GLY A 83 2.45 11.90 -10.88
N TYR A 84 1.48 11.00 -11.05
CA TYR A 84 0.08 11.21 -10.63
C TYR A 84 -0.32 10.39 -9.40
N LEU A 85 0.51 9.44 -8.96
CA LEU A 85 0.24 8.57 -7.82
C LEU A 85 1.45 8.64 -6.89
N LEU A 86 1.20 8.77 -5.59
CA LEU A 86 2.24 8.86 -4.58
C LEU A 86 1.88 7.96 -3.41
N ALA A 87 2.74 6.98 -3.14
CA ALA A 87 2.69 6.22 -1.89
C ALA A 87 3.71 6.77 -0.89
N THR A 88 3.32 6.87 0.38
CA THR A 88 4.22 7.24 1.48
C THR A 88 5.25 6.14 1.75
N ASP A 89 6.26 6.44 2.56
CA ASP A 89 7.01 5.41 3.25
C ASP A 89 6.09 4.64 4.24
N VAL A 90 6.56 3.48 4.71
CA VAL A 90 5.84 2.72 5.73
C VAL A 90 5.91 3.49 7.05
N GLU A 91 4.73 3.87 7.56
CA GLU A 91 4.56 4.52 8.85
C GLU A 91 4.19 3.49 9.91
N LYS A 92 4.50 3.80 11.17
CA LYS A 92 4.25 2.94 12.33
C LYS A 92 3.39 3.67 13.35
N GLN A 93 2.37 2.99 13.86
CA GLN A 93 1.51 3.49 14.92
C GLN A 93 1.26 2.39 15.96
N VAL A 94 1.40 2.74 17.24
CA VAL A 94 0.99 1.87 18.35
C VAL A 94 -0.45 2.19 18.69
N ILE A 95 -1.31 1.17 18.71
CA ILE A 95 -2.73 1.29 19.05
C ILE A 95 -2.95 0.64 20.42
N ASP A 96 -3.46 1.43 21.35
CA ASP A 96 -3.96 0.96 22.64
C ASP A 96 -5.39 0.44 22.44
N ASN A 97 -5.64 -0.77 22.96
CA ASN A 97 -6.92 -1.49 22.81
C ASN A 97 -7.99 -0.91 23.75
#